data_AF-A0A949P5G4-F1
#
_entry.id   AF-A0A949P5G4-F1
#
_cell.length_a   1.000
_cell.length_b   1.000
_cell.length_c   1.000
_cell.angle_alpha   90.00
_cell.angle_beta   90.00
_cell.angle_gamma   90.00
#
_symmetry.space_group_name_H-M   'P 1'
#
loop_
_entity.id
_entity.type
_entity.pdbx_description
1 polymer ?
#
loop_
_entity_poly.entity_id
_entity_poly.type
_entity_poly.pdbx_seq_one_letter_code
_entity_poly.pdbx_strand_id
1 'polypeptide(L)'
;MAYVALNPIRDKMAATPEESDFTSIQERLYDQAIEKNTPSVKQKRLIKQYQKNNQHHKNTYNVDDEPCQQASLKILDGSSHTPLSEGIPYTRQDYFELVDWTSRALRADKRGAIDESQAPILKRLGIDEESQIESVTRFQRHFFDVAGPVTSFE
;
A
#
# COMPACT_ATOMS: atom_id res chain seq x y z
N MET A 1 8.08 -6.14 -1.81
CA MET A 1 6.68 -5.76 -1.56
C MET A 1 6.12 -4.92 -2.70
N ALA A 2 6.65 -3.73 -2.99
CA ALA A 2 6.13 -2.84 -4.05
C ALA A 2 6.10 -3.48 -5.46
N TYR A 3 7.11 -4.26 -5.84
CA TYR A 3 7.15 -4.92 -7.14
C TYR A 3 5.89 -5.77 -7.45
N VAL A 4 5.47 -6.60 -6.50
CA VAL A 4 4.31 -7.50 -6.66
C VAL A 4 3.00 -6.72 -6.68
N ALA A 5 2.92 -5.67 -5.85
CA ALA A 5 1.78 -4.74 -5.85
C ALA A 5 1.57 -4.06 -7.21
N LEU A 6 2.62 -3.94 -8.03
CA LEU A 6 2.58 -3.32 -9.35
C LEU A 6 2.40 -4.32 -10.50
N ASN A 7 2.35 -5.63 -10.24
CA ASN A 7 2.18 -6.63 -11.30
C ASN A 7 0.86 -6.43 -12.07
N PRO A 8 -0.32 -6.25 -11.42
CA PRO A 8 -1.56 -5.99 -12.15
C PRO A 8 -1.49 -4.75 -13.03
N ILE A 9 -0.73 -3.72 -12.63
CA ILE A 9 -0.57 -2.50 -13.43
C ILE A 9 0.31 -2.79 -14.66
N ARG A 10 1.42 -3.50 -14.48
CA ARG A 10 2.32 -3.92 -15.57
C ARG A 10 1.63 -4.80 -16.60
N ASP A 11 0.78 -5.70 -16.12
CA ASP A 11 0.00 -6.62 -16.95
C ASP A 11 -1.26 -5.97 -17.55
N LYS A 12 -1.51 -4.68 -17.27
CA LYS A 12 -2.70 -3.91 -17.67
C LYS A 12 -4.03 -4.47 -17.15
N MET A 13 -3.99 -5.23 -16.06
CA MET A 13 -5.18 -5.65 -15.32
C MET A 13 -5.74 -4.54 -14.43
N ALA A 14 -4.91 -3.57 -14.04
CA ALA A 14 -5.28 -2.41 -13.24
C ALA A 14 -4.66 -1.13 -13.83
N ALA A 15 -5.36 0.01 -13.75
CA ALA A 15 -4.78 1.29 -14.16
C ALA A 15 -4.01 1.95 -13.01
N THR A 16 -4.38 1.65 -11.77
CA THR A 16 -3.77 2.24 -10.58
C THR A 16 -3.58 1.23 -9.45
N PRO A 17 -2.76 1.52 -8.42
CA PRO A 17 -2.53 0.58 -7.33
C PRO A 17 -3.78 0.27 -6.49
N GLU A 18 -4.76 1.17 -6.46
CA GLU A 18 -6.05 0.97 -5.79
C GLU A 18 -6.94 -0.04 -6.50
N GLU A 19 -6.71 -0.27 -7.80
CA GLU A 19 -7.41 -1.25 -8.64
C GLU A 19 -6.63 -2.57 -8.73
N SER A 20 -5.47 -2.66 -8.09
CA SER A 20 -4.57 -3.81 -8.11
C SER A 20 -5.11 -4.96 -7.25
N ASP A 21 -6.14 -5.63 -7.77
CA ASP A 21 -6.82 -6.72 -7.08
C ASP A 21 -5.88 -7.90 -6.74
N PHE A 22 -6.16 -8.56 -5.61
CA PHE A 22 -5.42 -9.75 -5.13
C PHE A 22 -3.94 -9.50 -4.79
N THR A 23 -3.61 -8.26 -4.43
CA THR A 23 -2.26 -7.90 -3.99
C THR A 23 -2.24 -7.37 -2.56
N SER A 24 -1.08 -7.44 -1.91
CA SER A 24 -0.90 -6.90 -0.55
C SER A 24 -1.15 -5.39 -0.44
N ILE A 25 -1.06 -4.62 -1.54
CA ILE A 25 -1.46 -3.21 -1.49
C ILE A 25 -2.98 -3.06 -1.34
N GLN A 26 -3.78 -3.92 -1.97
CA GLN A 26 -5.23 -3.87 -1.83
C GLN A 26 -5.67 -4.08 -0.38
N GLU A 27 -5.13 -5.09 0.29
CA GLU A 27 -5.41 -5.39 1.69
C GLU A 27 -5.00 -4.23 2.61
N ARG A 28 -3.81 -3.65 2.40
CA ARG A 28 -3.37 -2.47 3.18
C ARG A 28 -4.24 -1.23 2.95
N LEU A 29 -4.69 -1.01 1.72
CA LEU A 29 -5.60 0.10 1.40
C LEU A 29 -6.98 -0.12 2.00
N TYR A 30 -7.44 -1.38 2.06
CA TYR A 30 -8.66 -1.76 2.76
C TYR A 30 -8.56 -1.47 4.26
N ASP A 31 -7.49 -1.90 4.93
CA ASP A 31 -7.25 -1.63 6.36
C ASP A 31 -7.27 -0.12 6.66
N GLN A 32 -6.59 0.66 5.83
CA GLN A 32 -6.60 2.13 5.93
C GLN A 32 -8.01 2.72 5.78
N ALA A 33 -8.83 2.16 4.89
CA ALA A 33 -10.17 2.66 4.60
C ALA A 33 -11.19 2.34 5.70
N ILE A 34 -11.06 1.18 6.36
CA ILE A 34 -11.96 0.77 7.45
C ILE A 34 -11.64 1.45 8.78
N GLU A 35 -10.39 1.87 8.99
CA GLU A 35 -9.98 2.62 10.17
C GLU A 35 -10.52 4.06 10.21
N LYS A 36 -10.94 4.60 9.06
CA LYS A 36 -11.54 5.94 9.00
C LYS A 36 -12.99 5.92 9.49
N ASN A 37 -13.29 6.77 10.48
CA ASN A 37 -14.65 6.99 10.99
C ASN A 37 -15.64 7.43 9.88
N THR A 38 -15.18 8.25 8.93
CA THR A 38 -15.99 8.75 7.81
C THR A 38 -15.25 8.48 6.49
N PRO A 39 -15.43 7.30 5.87
CA PRO A 39 -14.73 6.96 4.64
C PRO A 39 -15.28 7.73 3.43
N SER A 40 -14.39 8.16 2.54
CA SER A 40 -14.73 8.81 1.29
C SER A 40 -15.51 7.89 0.35
N VAL A 41 -16.15 8.45 -0.68
CA VAL A 41 -16.87 7.66 -1.70
C VAL A 41 -15.94 6.64 -2.38
N LYS A 42 -14.69 7.01 -2.63
CA LYS A 42 -13.67 6.13 -3.21
C LYS A 42 -13.30 4.99 -2.26
N GLN A 43 -13.08 5.30 -0.97
CA GLN A 43 -12.80 4.30 0.06
C GLN A 43 -13.96 3.32 0.24
N LYS A 44 -15.22 3.80 0.21
CA LYS A 44 -16.40 2.92 0.25
C LYS A 44 -16.46 1.97 -0.95
N ARG A 45 -16.07 2.42 -2.15
CA ARG A 45 -15.99 1.56 -3.35
C ARG A 45 -14.89 0.51 -3.19
N LEU A 46 -13.71 0.91 -2.73
CA LEU A 46 -12.59 0.00 -2.45
C LEU A 46 -13.00 -1.09 -1.45
N ILE A 47 -13.63 -0.72 -0.34
CA ILE A 47 -14.13 -1.67 0.68
C ILE A 47 -15.06 -2.71 0.06
N LYS A 48 -16.03 -2.26 -0.75
CA LYS A 48 -16.97 -3.17 -1.43
C LYS A 48 -16.28 -4.10 -2.41
N GLN A 49 -15.31 -3.60 -3.17
CA GLN A 49 -14.54 -4.38 -4.13
C GLN A 49 -13.70 -5.46 -3.42
N TYR A 50 -12.99 -5.09 -2.36
CA TYR A 50 -12.19 -6.03 -1.56
C TYR A 50 -13.05 -7.15 -0.96
N GLN A 51 -14.21 -6.80 -0.40
CA GLN A 51 -15.14 -7.79 0.17
C GLN A 51 -15.68 -8.75 -0.90
N LYS A 52 -16.05 -8.24 -2.08
CA LYS A 52 -16.50 -9.07 -3.20
C LYS A 52 -15.41 -10.06 -3.64
N ASN A 53 -14.17 -9.59 -3.80
CA ASN A 53 -13.07 -10.43 -4.27
C ASN A 53 -12.73 -11.56 -3.28
N ASN A 54 -12.76 -11.26 -1.97
CA ASN A 54 -12.52 -12.27 -0.93
C ASN A 54 -13.69 -13.25 -0.74
N GLN A 55 -14.92 -12.87 -1.07
CA GLN A 55 -16.06 -13.80 -1.08
C GLN A 55 -15.94 -14.85 -2.19
N HIS A 56 -15.44 -14.46 -3.37
CA HIS A 56 -15.22 -15.41 -4.48
C HIS A 56 -14.16 -16.47 -4.13
N HIS A 57 -13.08 -16.09 -3.43
CA HIS A 57 -12.08 -17.08 -2.97
C HIS A 57 -12.69 -18.17 -2.08
N LYS A 58 -13.64 -17.86 -1.19
CA LYS A 58 -14.28 -18.88 -0.33
C LYS A 58 -15.17 -19.88 -1.09
N ASN A 59 -15.65 -19.52 -2.28
CA ASN A 59 -16.56 -20.35 -3.07
C ASN A 59 -15.87 -21.17 -4.18
N THR A 60 -14.58 -20.94 -4.46
CA THR A 60 -13.91 -21.48 -5.66
C THR A 60 -12.94 -22.65 -5.35
N TYR A 61 -12.67 -22.94 -4.07
CA TYR A 61 -11.87 -24.10 -3.66
C TYR A 61 -12.77 -25.22 -3.16
N ASN A 62 -12.61 -26.41 -3.74
CA ASN A 62 -13.30 -27.62 -3.31
C ASN A 62 -12.78 -28.07 -1.94
N VAL A 63 -13.64 -28.76 -1.19
CA VAL A 63 -13.48 -29.16 0.23
C VAL A 63 -12.27 -30.08 0.50
N ASP A 64 -11.58 -30.54 -0.54
CA ASP A 64 -10.50 -31.55 -0.44
C ASP A 64 -9.08 -30.97 -0.52
N ASP A 65 -8.91 -29.68 -0.85
CA ASP A 65 -7.60 -29.01 -0.80
C ASP A 65 -7.42 -28.38 0.59
N GLU A 66 -6.27 -28.66 1.24
CA GLU A 66 -5.89 -27.94 2.47
C GLU A 66 -6.00 -26.43 2.21
N PRO A 67 -6.79 -25.69 3.01
CA PRO A 67 -6.99 -24.28 2.77
C PRO A 67 -5.63 -23.58 2.85
N CYS A 68 -5.15 -23.07 1.71
CA CYS A 68 -3.94 -22.25 1.66
C CYS A 68 -4.18 -21.00 2.52
N GLN A 69 -3.75 -21.06 3.78
CA GLN A 69 -3.97 -19.98 4.72
C GLN A 69 -3.14 -18.78 4.26
N GLN A 70 -3.82 -17.73 3.80
CA GLN A 70 -3.17 -16.47 3.44
C GLN A 70 -2.44 -15.95 4.69
N ALA A 71 -1.12 -15.79 4.57
CA ALA A 71 -0.30 -15.29 5.67
C ALA A 71 -0.70 -13.84 6.00
N SER A 72 -0.87 -13.55 7.28
CA SER A 72 -1.17 -12.20 7.76
C SER A 72 -0.06 -11.22 7.36
N LEU A 73 -0.44 -10.04 6.89
CA LEU A 73 0.51 -9.00 6.53
C LEU A 73 1.22 -8.45 7.77
N LYS A 74 2.54 -8.26 7.67
CA LYS A 74 3.32 -7.56 8.70
C LYS A 74 2.83 -6.13 8.87
N ILE A 75 2.86 -5.68 10.13
CA ILE A 75 2.47 -4.34 10.54
C ILE A 75 3.46 -3.31 9.99
N LEU A 76 2.93 -2.19 9.51
CA LEU A 76 3.68 -1.02 9.01
C LEU A 76 3.34 0.20 9.87
N ASP A 77 3.82 0.18 11.11
CA ASP A 77 3.55 1.21 12.12
C ASP A 77 4.65 2.29 12.21
N GLY A 78 5.80 2.08 11.54
CA GLY A 78 6.95 2.97 11.65
C GLY A 78 7.69 2.89 12.99
N SER A 79 7.33 1.95 13.86
CA SER A 79 7.93 1.78 15.18
C SER A 79 9.24 0.98 15.08
N SER A 80 10.33 1.53 15.59
CA SER A 80 11.59 0.79 15.76
C SER A 80 11.55 -0.19 16.94
N HIS A 81 10.52 -0.10 17.79
CA HIS A 81 10.35 -0.96 18.96
C HIS A 81 9.59 -2.25 18.67
N THR A 82 8.91 -2.34 17.52
CA THR A 82 8.20 -3.55 17.10
C THR A 82 9.22 -4.57 16.57
N PRO A 83 9.28 -5.80 17.10
CA PRO A 83 10.20 -6.83 16.61
C PRO A 83 10.05 -7.05 15.09
N LEU A 84 11.15 -7.23 14.37
CA LEU A 84 11.14 -7.47 12.91
C LEU A 84 10.36 -8.72 12.49
N SER A 85 10.10 -9.65 13.42
CA SER A 85 9.19 -10.79 13.22
C SER A 85 7.74 -10.36 13.04
N GLU A 86 7.32 -9.25 13.64
CA GLU A 86 5.93 -8.79 13.75
C GLU A 86 5.65 -7.54 12.91
N GLY A 87 6.63 -6.63 12.83
CA GLY A 87 6.50 -5.35 12.13
C GLY A 87 7.72 -4.99 11.29
N ILE A 88 7.55 -4.01 10.43
CA ILE A 88 8.64 -3.36 9.71
C ILE A 88 8.62 -1.89 10.15
N PRO A 89 9.77 -1.29 10.52
CA PRO A 89 9.87 0.12 10.93
C PRO A 89 9.73 1.05 9.72
N TYR A 90 8.54 1.00 9.12
CA TYR A 90 8.15 1.71 7.91
C TYR A 90 6.65 1.93 7.96
N THR A 91 6.16 3.15 7.70
CA THR A 91 4.73 3.41 7.86
C THR A 91 3.95 2.96 6.62
N ARG A 92 2.64 2.77 6.78
CA ARG A 92 1.73 2.56 5.64
C ARG A 92 1.75 3.71 4.64
N GLN A 93 1.89 4.95 5.10
CA GLN A 93 1.94 6.11 4.23
C GLN A 93 3.18 6.06 3.34
N ASP A 94 4.35 5.84 3.94
CA ASP A 94 5.60 5.73 3.19
C ASP A 94 5.54 4.58 2.18
N TYR A 95 4.94 3.45 2.58
CA TYR A 95 4.72 2.33 1.67
C TYR A 95 3.85 2.69 0.46
N PHE A 96 2.75 3.41 0.66
CA PHE A 96 1.92 3.85 -0.47
C PHE A 96 2.67 4.82 -1.37
N GLU A 97 3.40 5.78 -0.81
CA GLU A 97 4.22 6.71 -1.59
C GLU A 97 5.30 5.99 -2.39
N LEU A 98 6.01 5.03 -1.77
CA LEU A 98 7.00 4.22 -2.46
C LEU A 98 6.38 3.46 -3.63
N VAL A 99 5.20 2.89 -3.44
CA VAL A 99 4.49 2.19 -4.53
C VAL A 99 4.08 3.16 -5.63
N ASP A 100 3.55 4.34 -5.31
CA ASP A 100 3.17 5.37 -6.29
C ASP A 100 4.39 5.91 -7.05
N TRP A 101 5.47 6.27 -6.35
CA TRP A 101 6.73 6.69 -6.96
C TRP A 101 7.30 5.63 -7.89
N THR A 102 7.38 4.38 -7.44
CA THR A 102 7.91 3.28 -8.25
C THR A 102 6.99 2.97 -9.45
N SER A 103 5.67 3.17 -9.31
CA SER A 103 4.70 3.02 -10.40
C SER A 103 4.81 4.09 -11.49
N ARG A 104 5.22 5.31 -11.14
CA ARG A 104 5.46 6.42 -12.07
C ARG A 104 6.84 6.35 -12.71
N ALA A 105 7.84 5.92 -11.93
CA ALA A 105 9.19 5.67 -12.42
C ALA A 105 9.27 4.46 -13.37
N LEU A 106 8.21 3.65 -13.47
CA LEU A 106 8.02 2.69 -14.55
C LEU A 106 7.89 3.44 -15.88
N ARG A 107 9.06 3.73 -16.46
CA ARG A 107 9.38 4.12 -17.83
C ARG A 107 8.19 4.08 -18.80
N ALA A 108 7.87 5.22 -19.40
CA ALA A 108 6.78 5.40 -20.37
C ALA A 108 6.84 4.44 -21.58
N ASP A 109 8.03 3.89 -21.90
CA ASP A 109 8.21 2.88 -22.94
C ASP A 109 7.79 1.45 -22.52
N LYS A 110 7.42 1.24 -21.25
CA LYS A 110 6.93 -0.03 -20.74
C LYS A 110 5.40 -0.03 -20.62
N ARG A 111 4.81 -1.20 -20.88
CA ARG A 111 3.37 -1.44 -20.67
C ARG A 111 3.04 -1.22 -19.19
N GLY A 112 1.95 -0.50 -18.91
CA GLY A 112 1.48 -0.29 -17.53
C GLY A 112 2.16 0.87 -16.78
N ALA A 113 2.65 1.89 -17.50
CA ALA A 113 3.10 3.13 -16.86
C ALA A 113 1.89 3.94 -16.35
N ILE A 114 1.97 4.46 -15.12
CA ILE A 114 0.97 5.40 -14.59
C ILE A 114 1.27 6.80 -15.11
N ASP A 115 0.24 7.50 -15.56
CA ASP A 115 0.34 8.87 -16.05
C ASP A 115 0.84 9.82 -14.95
N GLU A 116 1.88 10.59 -15.26
CA GLU A 116 2.51 11.54 -14.33
C GLU A 116 1.54 12.66 -13.89
N SER A 117 0.51 12.95 -14.70
CA SER A 117 -0.57 13.90 -14.38
C SER A 117 -1.54 13.39 -13.30
N GLN A 118 -1.54 12.10 -12.96
CA GLN A 118 -2.39 11.61 -11.88
C GLN A 118 -1.95 12.21 -10.54
N ALA A 119 -2.92 12.57 -9.68
CA ALA A 119 -2.61 13.01 -8.33
C ALA A 119 -1.84 11.91 -7.54
N PRO A 120 -0.94 12.27 -6.60
CA PRO A 120 -0.28 11.31 -5.71
C PRO A 120 -1.27 10.38 -5.02
N ILE A 121 -0.87 9.13 -4.78
CA ILE A 121 -1.77 8.09 -4.24
C ILE A 121 -2.47 8.53 -2.95
N LEU A 122 -1.78 9.23 -2.05
CA LEU A 122 -2.37 9.67 -0.78
C LEU A 122 -3.53 10.66 -0.99
N LYS A 123 -3.39 11.59 -1.94
CA LYS A 123 -4.50 12.48 -2.35
C LYS A 123 -5.64 11.69 -2.98
N ARG A 124 -5.33 10.69 -3.81
CA ARG A 124 -6.35 9.84 -4.45
C ARG A 124 -7.14 9.03 -3.42
N LEU A 125 -6.49 8.63 -2.33
CA LEU A 125 -7.08 7.93 -1.18
C LEU A 125 -7.83 8.84 -0.20
N GLY A 126 -7.77 10.16 -0.37
CA GLY A 126 -8.37 11.11 0.58
C GLY A 126 -7.64 11.14 1.92
N ILE A 127 -6.33 10.98 1.89
CA ILE A 127 -5.43 11.24 3.02
C ILE A 127 -5.00 12.71 2.91
N ASP A 128 -5.24 13.44 3.99
CA ASP A 128 -5.10 14.89 4.02
C ASP A 128 -3.64 15.34 4.05
N GLU A 129 -3.36 16.52 3.48
CA GLU A 129 -2.00 17.08 3.38
C GLU A 129 -1.43 17.46 4.76
N GLU A 130 -2.26 17.81 5.76
CA GLU A 130 -1.75 18.15 7.10
C GLU A 130 -1.20 16.91 7.82
N SER A 131 -1.87 15.77 7.66
CA SER A 131 -1.39 14.47 8.18
C SER A 131 -0.08 14.04 7.51
N GLN A 132 0.11 14.42 6.24
CA GLN A 132 1.36 14.20 5.51
C GLN A 132 2.50 15.08 6.02
N ILE A 133 2.23 16.38 6.23
CA ILE A 133 3.21 17.30 6.79
C ILE A 133 3.64 16.81 8.18
N GLU A 134 2.73 16.32 9.02
CA GLU A 134 3.09 15.78 10.34
C GLU A 134 4.06 14.59 10.24
N SER A 135 3.80 13.63 9.34
CA SER A 135 4.68 12.48 9.11
C SER A 135 6.07 12.88 8.63
N VAL A 136 6.16 13.82 7.67
CA VAL A 136 7.44 14.31 7.13
C VAL A 136 8.19 15.18 8.13
N THR A 137 7.49 16.03 8.88
CA THR A 137 8.13 16.94 9.87
C THR A 137 8.67 16.16 11.07
N ARG A 138 8.07 15.00 11.38
CA ARG A 138 8.54 14.10 12.44
C ARG A 138 9.40 12.96 11.92
N PHE A 139 9.87 13.02 10.67
CA PHE A 139 10.67 11.98 10.04
C PHE A 139 11.91 11.61 10.88
N GLN A 140 12.66 12.61 11.37
CA GLN A 140 13.86 12.35 12.19
C GLN A 140 13.56 11.75 13.58
N ARG A 141 12.33 11.83 14.08
CA ARG A 141 11.92 11.21 15.35
C ARG A 141 11.51 9.74 15.19
N HIS A 142 11.01 9.35 14.02
CA HIS A 142 10.54 7.99 13.76
C HIS A 142 11.53 7.15 12.95
N PHE A 143 12.48 7.76 12.22
CA PHE A 143 13.34 7.06 11.25
C PHE A 143 14.84 7.30 11.42
N PHE A 144 15.30 7.73 12.61
CA PHE A 144 16.74 7.99 12.84
C PHE A 144 17.62 6.75 12.54
N ASP A 145 17.08 5.55 12.73
CA ASP A 145 17.77 4.29 12.49
C ASP A 145 17.87 3.89 11.01
N VAL A 146 16.98 4.38 10.12
CA VAL A 146 16.87 3.87 8.74
C VAL A 146 17.62 4.74 7.72
N ALA A 147 17.68 6.05 7.94
CA ALA A 147 18.30 6.97 6.98
C ALA A 147 19.78 7.28 7.29
N GLY A 148 20.23 7.02 8.53
CA GLY A 148 21.54 7.46 9.02
C GLY A 148 21.63 9.00 9.16
N PRO A 149 22.53 9.52 10.01
CA PRO A 149 22.79 10.96 10.04
C PRO A 149 23.37 11.44 8.71
N VAL A 150 23.14 12.71 8.35
CA VAL A 150 23.67 13.32 7.11
C VAL A 150 25.20 13.19 7.02
N THR A 151 25.87 13.13 8.16
CA THR A 151 27.32 12.88 8.29
C THR A 151 27.77 11.49 7.86
N SER A 152 26.84 10.59 7.52
CA SER A 152 27.15 9.24 7.01
C SER A 152 27.35 9.22 5.49
N PHE A 153 27.09 10.36 4.82
CA PHE A 153 27.23 10.53 3.37
C PHE A 153 28.49 11.33 2.97
N GLU A 154 29.35 11.68 3.94
CA GLU A 154 30.69 12.24 3.72
C GLU A 154 31.77 11.21 4.06
#